data_AF-A0A359E2H8-F1
#
_entry.id   AF-A0A359E2H8-F1
#
_cell.length_a   1.000
_cell.length_b   1.000
_cell.length_c   1.000
_cell.angle_alpha   90.00
_cell.angle_beta   90.00
_cell.angle_gamma   90.00
#
_symmetry.space_group_name_H-M   'P 1'
#
loop_
_entity.id
_entity.type
_entity.pdbx_description
1 polymer ?
#
loop_
_entity_poly.entity_id
_entity_poly.type
_entity_poly.pdbx_seq_one_letter_code
_entity_poly.pdbx_strand_id
1 'polypeptide(L)'
;MILIGALFLAQDISAQTSYGEDRAGTEGFQFAKISIDARSAAMGNSNMADAIDGSSLYWNPANASVLGSSNVMVNHTQYVADINLEYLSYIHKFGKFAVGGSIQYLNSGEIMETTETQPLGTGLSFSTHHVSAGLTGSHQITELFSYGITFRYLAEKYIDVSYQTGAIDFGFLYYVGDTGLRFGVSLNNFGLEAAPSGTVERTLTGGEVVQEEPESNLSLPTRFNIAAAYDIIDTENHALLFTAQITNPSDNSEQLNIGGEYGFMDQFFVRTG
;
A
#
# COMPACT_ATOMS: atom_id res chain seq x y z
N MET A 1 10.80 38.22 -23.90
CA MET A 1 10.17 38.10 -22.57
C MET A 1 8.69 38.45 -22.72
N ILE A 2 7.89 37.48 -23.14
CA ILE A 2 6.42 37.54 -23.19
C ILE A 2 5.98 36.18 -22.67
N LEU A 3 5.40 36.17 -21.47
CA LEU A 3 4.89 34.99 -20.80
C LEU A 3 3.48 34.75 -21.31
N ILE A 4 3.27 33.69 -22.09
CA ILE A 4 1.93 33.22 -22.49
C ILE A 4 1.54 32.14 -21.50
N GLY A 5 0.64 32.48 -20.58
CA GLY A 5 0.00 31.52 -19.67
C GLY A 5 -1.10 30.76 -20.40
N ALA A 6 -0.92 29.45 -20.58
CA ALA A 6 -1.98 28.55 -21.00
C ALA A 6 -2.80 28.17 -19.75
N LEU A 7 -4.01 28.71 -19.66
CA LEU A 7 -5.02 28.38 -18.66
C LEU A 7 -5.73 27.11 -19.13
N PHE A 8 -5.35 25.94 -18.60
CA PHE A 8 -6.12 24.72 -18.79
C PHE A 8 -7.32 24.73 -17.84
N LEU A 9 -8.52 24.69 -18.43
CA LEU A 9 -9.79 24.46 -17.74
C LEU A 9 -9.74 23.06 -17.10
N ALA A 10 -9.66 22.99 -15.77
CA ALA A 10 -9.95 21.78 -15.03
C ALA A 10 -11.45 21.47 -15.21
N GLN A 11 -11.76 20.46 -16.01
CA GLN A 11 -13.07 19.82 -15.95
C GLN A 11 -13.03 18.82 -14.79
N ASP A 12 -14.02 18.89 -13.91
CA ASP A 12 -14.21 17.95 -12.82
C ASP A 12 -14.41 16.53 -13.39
N ILE A 13 -13.33 15.76 -13.48
CA ILE A 13 -13.41 14.32 -13.69
C ILE A 13 -13.71 13.72 -12.31
N SER A 14 -14.99 13.54 -12.00
CA SER A 14 -15.41 12.72 -10.87
C SER A 14 -15.05 11.26 -11.17
N ALA A 15 -13.88 10.81 -10.71
CA ALA A 15 -13.32 9.48 -10.99
C ALA A 15 -13.75 8.39 -9.98
N GLN A 16 -14.58 8.69 -8.98
CA GLN A 16 -15.04 7.70 -8.00
C GLN A 16 -16.52 7.38 -8.18
N THR A 17 -16.80 6.38 -9.03
CA THR A 17 -18.07 5.64 -8.97
C THR A 17 -17.88 4.49 -7.98
N SER A 18 -18.59 4.54 -6.84
CA SER A 18 -18.62 3.45 -5.86
C SER A 18 -19.56 2.35 -6.37
N TYR A 19 -19.07 1.11 -6.44
CA TYR A 19 -19.81 -0.07 -6.95
C TYR A 19 -20.22 -1.07 -5.86
N GLY A 20 -20.38 -0.66 -4.60
CA GLY A 20 -20.79 -1.56 -3.50
C GLY A 20 -21.30 -0.83 -2.24
N GLU A 21 -21.87 -1.57 -1.28
CA GLU A 21 -22.18 -1.02 0.04
C GLU A 21 -20.90 -0.56 0.75
N ASP A 22 -20.90 0.67 1.23
CA ASP A 22 -19.76 1.27 1.91
C ASP A 22 -19.64 0.73 3.34
N ARG A 23 -18.54 0.02 3.60
CA ARG A 23 -18.15 -0.51 4.93
C ARG A 23 -17.00 0.27 5.55
N ALA A 24 -16.84 1.54 5.16
CA ALA A 24 -15.81 2.44 5.69
C ALA A 24 -15.70 2.39 7.21
N GLY A 25 -14.46 2.22 7.69
CA GLY A 25 -14.11 2.34 9.11
C GLY A 25 -14.40 1.10 9.96
N THR A 26 -14.70 -0.05 9.36
CA THR A 26 -14.94 -1.29 10.13
C THR A 26 -13.67 -2.11 10.43
N GLU A 27 -12.51 -1.72 9.91
CA GLU A 27 -11.27 -2.52 9.97
C GLU A 27 -10.08 -1.70 10.49
N GLY A 28 -9.13 -2.38 11.16
CA GLY A 28 -7.89 -1.78 11.65
C GLY A 28 -6.77 -1.78 10.60
N PHE A 29 -5.51 -1.63 11.02
CA PHE A 29 -4.34 -1.84 10.15
C PHE A 29 -4.33 -0.99 8.87
N GLN A 30 -4.97 0.19 8.90
CA GLN A 30 -5.21 1.03 7.73
C GLN A 30 -3.92 1.47 7.02
N PHE A 31 -2.79 1.58 7.76
CA PHE A 31 -1.47 1.86 7.19
C PHE A 31 -1.05 0.85 6.11
N ALA A 32 -1.53 -0.40 6.18
CA ALA A 32 -1.20 -1.44 5.20
C ALA A 32 -1.77 -1.14 3.80
N LYS A 33 -2.73 -0.22 3.68
CA LYS A 33 -3.28 0.25 2.40
C LYS A 33 -2.56 1.46 1.82
N ILE A 34 -1.70 2.11 2.60
CA ILE A 34 -0.96 3.29 2.15
C ILE A 34 0.17 2.87 1.23
N SER A 35 0.24 3.52 0.06
CA SER A 35 1.26 3.26 -0.96
C SER A 35 2.67 3.53 -0.44
N ILE A 36 3.59 2.63 -0.80
CA ILE A 36 4.94 2.60 -0.25
C ILE A 36 6.00 3.26 -1.13
N ASP A 37 5.63 3.74 -2.31
CA ASP A 37 6.56 4.35 -3.26
C ASP A 37 5.89 5.45 -4.10
N ALA A 38 6.72 6.39 -4.58
CA ALA A 38 6.27 7.54 -5.34
C ALA A 38 5.79 7.20 -6.76
N ARG A 39 6.33 6.14 -7.39
CA ARG A 39 5.92 5.71 -8.74
C ARG A 39 4.48 5.24 -8.70
N SER A 40 4.15 4.37 -7.75
CA SER A 40 2.80 3.82 -7.61
C SER A 40 1.79 4.88 -7.20
N ALA A 41 2.15 5.75 -6.25
CA ALA A 41 1.31 6.86 -5.85
C ALA A 41 0.99 7.80 -7.04
N ALA A 42 1.98 8.08 -7.90
CA ALA A 42 1.80 8.92 -9.08
C ALA A 42 1.02 8.24 -10.22
N MET A 43 0.93 6.91 -10.23
CA MET A 43 0.13 6.12 -11.17
C MET A 43 -1.23 5.71 -10.59
N GLY A 44 -1.74 6.46 -9.63
CA GLY A 44 -3.06 6.23 -9.05
C GLY A 44 -3.18 4.90 -8.32
N ASN A 45 -2.07 4.29 -7.87
CA ASN A 45 -2.04 3.01 -7.14
C ASN A 45 -2.52 1.80 -7.95
N SER A 46 -2.26 1.81 -9.27
CA SER A 46 -2.72 0.78 -10.22
C SER A 46 -1.62 -0.22 -10.63
N ASN A 47 -0.59 -0.40 -9.79
CA ASN A 47 0.66 -1.09 -10.12
C ASN A 47 0.64 -2.62 -9.94
N MET A 48 -0.50 -3.22 -9.60
CA MET A 48 -0.56 -4.65 -9.24
C MET A 48 -0.05 -5.60 -10.34
N ALA A 49 -0.22 -5.22 -11.61
CA ALA A 49 0.27 -5.96 -12.77
C ALA A 49 1.68 -5.53 -13.25
N ASP A 50 2.27 -4.48 -12.65
CA ASP A 50 3.48 -3.83 -13.16
C ASP A 50 4.49 -3.37 -12.09
N ALA A 51 4.34 -3.79 -10.83
CA ALA A 51 5.34 -3.53 -9.81
C ALA A 51 6.59 -4.40 -10.07
N ILE A 52 7.51 -3.98 -10.96
CA ILE A 52 8.73 -4.72 -11.37
C ILE A 52 9.96 -4.17 -10.64
N ASP A 53 9.86 -4.00 -9.32
CA ASP A 53 10.94 -3.56 -8.43
C ASP A 53 10.67 -4.05 -6.99
N GLY A 54 11.35 -3.48 -6.00
CA GLY A 54 11.15 -3.80 -4.58
C GLY A 54 9.70 -3.66 -4.10
N SER A 55 8.90 -2.80 -4.74
CA SER A 55 7.47 -2.63 -4.44
C SER A 55 6.62 -3.85 -4.82
N SER A 56 7.16 -4.79 -5.61
CA SER A 56 6.49 -6.06 -5.89
C SER A 56 6.10 -6.81 -4.62
N LEU A 57 6.91 -6.74 -3.56
CA LEU A 57 6.62 -7.43 -2.30
C LEU A 57 5.39 -6.82 -1.58
N TYR A 58 5.07 -5.56 -1.86
CA TYR A 58 3.89 -4.85 -1.33
C TYR A 58 2.66 -5.04 -2.22
N TRP A 59 2.79 -4.83 -3.54
CA TRP A 59 1.68 -4.90 -4.48
C TRP A 59 1.31 -6.36 -4.78
N ASN A 60 2.16 -7.04 -5.55
CA ASN A 60 1.91 -8.40 -6.03
C ASN A 60 3.18 -9.26 -5.94
N PRO A 61 3.25 -10.24 -5.02
CA PRO A 61 4.45 -11.05 -4.85
C PRO A 61 4.81 -11.89 -6.09
N ALA A 62 3.89 -12.12 -7.03
CA ALA A 62 4.21 -12.79 -8.31
C ALA A 62 5.26 -12.04 -9.13
N ASN A 63 5.22 -10.70 -9.09
CA ASN A 63 6.11 -9.85 -9.87
C ASN A 63 7.59 -10.02 -9.46
N ALA A 64 7.86 -10.38 -8.20
CA ALA A 64 9.21 -10.53 -7.66
C ALA A 64 10.07 -11.53 -8.45
N SER A 65 9.48 -12.61 -8.95
CA SER A 65 10.19 -13.62 -9.75
C SER A 65 10.54 -13.16 -11.17
N VAL A 66 9.89 -12.11 -11.67
CA VAL A 66 10.05 -11.61 -13.05
C VAL A 66 11.14 -10.55 -13.17
N LEU A 67 11.49 -9.83 -12.10
CA LEU A 67 12.56 -8.81 -12.08
C LEU A 67 13.84 -9.27 -12.79
N GLY A 68 14.56 -8.41 -13.51
CA GLY A 68 15.79 -8.83 -14.20
C GLY A 68 16.93 -9.28 -13.26
N SER A 69 16.99 -8.72 -12.05
CA SER A 69 18.03 -8.97 -11.06
C SER A 69 17.50 -8.87 -9.63
N SER A 70 18.34 -9.19 -8.65
CA SER A 70 18.09 -8.82 -7.26
C SER A 70 17.89 -7.30 -7.13
N ASN A 71 17.03 -6.88 -6.21
CA ASN A 71 16.61 -5.49 -6.05
C ASN A 71 16.58 -5.10 -4.56
N VAL A 72 17.01 -3.87 -4.27
CA VAL A 72 16.84 -3.24 -2.96
C VAL A 72 16.04 -1.96 -3.20
N MET A 73 15.05 -1.70 -2.36
CA MET A 73 14.28 -0.46 -2.38
C MET A 73 14.21 0.11 -0.97
N VAL A 74 14.43 1.42 -0.88
CA VAL A 74 14.23 2.23 0.32
C VAL A 74 13.40 3.43 -0.09
N ASN A 75 12.27 3.63 0.59
CA ASN A 75 11.42 4.80 0.37
C ASN A 75 11.10 5.46 1.71
N HIS A 76 10.99 6.78 1.63
CA HIS A 76 10.51 7.63 2.70
C HIS A 76 9.41 8.52 2.13
N THR A 77 8.24 8.51 2.75
CA THR A 77 7.10 9.36 2.40
C THR A 77 6.72 10.18 3.62
N GLN A 78 6.82 11.50 3.49
CA GLN A 78 6.36 12.44 4.50
C GLN A 78 4.97 12.98 4.10
N TYR A 79 3.99 12.77 4.98
CA TYR A 79 2.66 13.34 4.86
C TYR A 79 2.57 14.65 5.66
N VAL A 80 1.45 15.36 5.50
CA VAL A 80 1.11 16.52 6.32
C VAL A 80 0.99 16.09 7.79
N ALA A 81 1.25 17.01 8.72
CA ALA A 81 1.27 16.77 10.18
C ALA A 81 2.37 15.80 10.64
N ASP A 82 3.54 15.84 9.99
CA ASP A 82 4.76 15.12 10.40
C ASP A 82 4.61 13.59 10.47
N ILE A 83 3.59 13.05 9.80
CA ILE A 83 3.40 11.61 9.63
C ILE A 83 4.44 11.10 8.63
N ASN A 84 5.22 10.10 9.02
CA ASN A 84 6.27 9.51 8.20
C ASN A 84 5.98 8.05 7.92
N LEU A 85 6.14 7.64 6.67
CA LEU A 85 6.06 6.26 6.22
C LEU A 85 7.41 5.85 5.62
N GLU A 86 8.02 4.83 6.20
CA GLU A 86 9.24 4.20 5.73
C GLU A 86 8.92 2.85 5.09
N TYR A 87 9.59 2.55 3.99
CA TYR A 87 9.55 1.22 3.37
C TYR A 87 10.95 0.76 2.99
N LEU A 88 11.27 -0.47 3.37
CA LEU A 88 12.50 -1.16 3.00
C LEU A 88 12.13 -2.51 2.42
N SER A 89 12.75 -2.87 1.30
CA SER A 89 12.63 -4.22 0.74
C SER A 89 13.94 -4.69 0.15
N TYR A 90 14.10 -6.01 0.16
CA TYR A 90 15.16 -6.70 -0.56
C TYR A 90 14.60 -7.94 -1.23
N ILE A 91 14.93 -8.11 -2.50
CA ILE A 91 14.57 -9.26 -3.31
C ILE A 91 15.86 -9.87 -3.82
N HIS A 92 16.03 -11.16 -3.57
CA HIS A 92 17.11 -11.95 -4.14
C HIS A 92 16.56 -12.89 -5.21
N LYS A 93 17.10 -12.79 -6.43
CA LYS A 93 16.65 -13.58 -7.57
C LYS A 93 17.55 -14.79 -7.82
N PHE A 94 16.92 -15.94 -7.99
CA PHE A 94 17.52 -17.24 -8.30
C PHE A 94 16.92 -17.81 -9.60
N GLY A 95 17.31 -17.25 -10.75
CA GLY A 95 16.75 -17.66 -12.05
C GLY A 95 15.25 -17.41 -12.11
N LYS A 96 14.44 -18.48 -12.11
CA LYS A 96 12.97 -18.40 -12.13
C LYS A 96 12.33 -18.26 -10.74
N PHE A 97 13.10 -18.34 -9.67
CA PHE A 97 12.62 -18.13 -8.30
C PHE A 97 13.11 -16.79 -7.76
N ALA A 98 12.36 -16.20 -6.85
CA ALA A 98 12.81 -15.09 -6.02
C ALA A 98 12.35 -15.27 -4.58
N VAL A 99 13.17 -14.81 -3.65
CA VAL A 99 12.81 -14.67 -2.24
C VAL A 99 13.05 -13.23 -1.82
N GLY A 100 12.26 -12.71 -0.90
CA GLY A 100 12.42 -11.35 -0.45
C GLY A 100 11.89 -11.10 0.93
N GLY A 101 12.31 -9.98 1.50
CA GLY A 101 11.79 -9.46 2.75
C GLY A 101 11.41 -8.00 2.59
N SER A 102 10.34 -7.57 3.25
CA SER A 102 9.95 -6.16 3.30
C SER A 102 9.57 -5.72 4.72
N ILE A 103 9.78 -4.44 5.00
CA ILE A 103 9.34 -3.77 6.21
C ILE A 103 8.66 -2.45 5.79
N GLN A 104 7.45 -2.22 6.29
CA GLN A 104 6.71 -0.98 6.21
C GLN A 104 6.54 -0.45 7.63
N TYR A 105 6.90 0.81 7.87
CA TYR A 105 6.78 1.44 9.18
C TYR A 105 6.13 2.81 9.06
N LEU A 106 5.04 3.04 9.78
CA LEU A 106 4.38 4.33 9.85
C LEU A 106 4.45 4.88 11.28
N ASN A 107 4.86 6.14 11.38
CA ASN A 107 4.89 6.92 12.60
C ASN A 107 3.97 8.13 12.42
N SER A 108 3.04 8.35 13.35
CA SER A 108 2.14 9.50 13.30
C SER A 108 2.80 10.85 13.52
N GLY A 109 4.05 10.88 14.00
CA GLY A 109 4.61 12.06 14.62
C GLY A 109 4.03 12.30 16.00
N GLU A 110 4.35 13.45 16.60
CA GLU A 110 3.82 13.82 17.90
C GLU A 110 2.41 14.42 17.79
N ILE A 111 1.45 13.79 18.46
CA ILE A 111 0.07 14.25 18.57
C ILE A 111 -0.09 14.86 19.96
N MET A 112 -0.58 16.10 20.03
CA MET A 112 -0.90 16.74 21.31
C MET A 112 -2.11 16.05 21.95
N GLU A 113 -1.95 15.65 23.21
CA GLU A 113 -3.06 15.12 23.99
C GLU A 113 -4.03 16.24 24.35
N THR A 114 -5.33 16.00 24.15
CA THR A 114 -6.40 16.95 24.50
C THR A 114 -7.42 16.27 25.40
N THR A 115 -8.06 17.04 26.28
CA THR A 115 -9.19 16.58 27.10
C THR A 115 -10.35 17.54 26.99
N GLU A 116 -11.54 17.12 27.43
CA GLU A 116 -12.73 17.99 27.52
C GLU A 116 -12.44 19.30 28.27
N THR A 117 -11.58 19.25 29.29
CA THR A 117 -11.19 20.43 30.09
C THR A 117 -10.00 21.21 29.53
N GLN A 118 -9.19 20.57 28.66
CA GLN A 118 -8.00 21.15 28.03
C GLN A 118 -8.00 20.87 26.52
N PRO A 119 -8.89 21.55 25.75
CA PRO A 119 -9.04 21.29 24.31
C PRO A 119 -7.85 21.82 23.47
N LEU A 120 -7.03 22.70 24.03
CA LEU A 120 -5.84 23.25 23.38
C LEU A 120 -4.55 22.48 23.71
N GLY A 121 -4.66 21.36 24.44
CA GLY A 121 -3.53 20.54 24.83
C GLY A 121 -3.36 20.44 26.35
N THR A 122 -3.01 19.26 26.83
CA THR A 122 -2.63 19.02 28.24
C THR A 122 -1.17 19.35 28.53
N GLY A 123 -0.36 19.55 27.48
CA GLY A 123 1.10 19.67 27.56
C GLY A 123 1.83 18.33 27.41
N LEU A 124 1.09 17.23 27.28
CA LEU A 124 1.61 15.91 26.92
C LEU A 124 1.43 15.67 25.42
N SER A 125 2.31 14.83 24.85
CA SER A 125 2.19 14.33 23.49
C SER A 125 2.32 12.81 23.47
N PHE A 126 1.73 12.19 22.46
CA PHE A 126 1.86 10.76 22.18
C PHE A 126 2.08 10.53 20.69
N SER A 127 2.58 9.35 20.35
CA SER A 127 2.75 8.90 18.97
C SER A 127 2.15 7.52 18.78
N THR A 128 1.69 7.23 17.57
CA THR A 128 1.28 5.90 17.14
C THR A 128 2.32 5.30 16.23
N HIS A 129 2.52 3.99 16.36
CA HIS A 129 3.53 3.26 15.61
C HIS A 129 2.92 2.02 14.99
N HIS A 130 3.12 1.88 13.69
CA HIS A 130 2.52 0.83 12.89
C HIS A 130 3.63 0.16 12.10
N VAL A 131 3.70 -1.16 12.14
CA VAL A 131 4.73 -1.93 11.46
C VAL A 131 4.10 -3.10 10.73
N SER A 132 4.59 -3.35 9.52
CA SER A 132 4.40 -4.62 8.86
C SER A 132 5.72 -5.15 8.35
N ALA A 133 5.97 -6.44 8.59
CA ALA A 133 7.13 -7.14 8.08
C ALA A 133 6.67 -8.35 7.27
N GLY A 134 7.22 -8.55 6.08
CA GLY A 134 6.83 -9.61 5.16
C GLY A 134 8.01 -10.46 4.72
N LEU A 135 7.78 -11.77 4.57
CA LEU A 135 8.69 -12.70 3.88
C LEU A 135 7.97 -13.26 2.66
N THR A 136 8.58 -13.09 1.49
CA THR A 136 7.99 -13.44 0.20
C THR A 136 8.76 -14.55 -0.49
N GLY A 137 8.03 -15.50 -1.07
CA GLY A 137 8.53 -16.44 -2.07
C GLY A 137 7.75 -16.29 -3.37
N SER A 138 8.46 -16.28 -4.49
CA SER A 138 7.88 -16.08 -5.82
C SER A 138 8.51 -17.02 -6.84
N HIS A 139 7.71 -17.51 -7.79
CA HIS A 139 8.15 -18.45 -8.80
C HIS A 139 7.50 -18.18 -10.16
N GLN A 140 8.35 -18.07 -11.18
CA GLN A 140 7.97 -17.98 -12.59
C GLN A 140 7.89 -19.40 -13.18
N ILE A 141 6.68 -19.96 -13.26
CA ILE A 141 6.45 -21.33 -13.75
C ILE A 141 6.79 -21.42 -15.24
N THR A 142 6.28 -20.47 -16.01
CA THR A 142 6.50 -20.34 -17.46
C THR A 142 6.94 -18.92 -17.78
N GLU A 143 7.35 -18.68 -19.02
CA GLU A 143 7.67 -17.32 -19.47
C GLU A 143 6.45 -16.38 -19.34
N LEU A 144 5.24 -16.94 -19.36
CA LEU A 144 3.99 -16.19 -19.31
C LEU A 144 3.33 -16.17 -17.93
N PHE A 145 3.67 -17.06 -17.00
CA PHE A 145 2.93 -17.21 -15.74
C PHE A 145 3.86 -17.29 -14.54
N SER A 146 3.56 -16.46 -13.54
CA SER A 146 4.21 -16.48 -12.23
C SER A 146 3.20 -16.35 -11.09
N TYR A 147 3.60 -16.83 -9.92
CA TYR A 147 2.84 -16.69 -8.69
C TYR A 147 3.77 -16.33 -7.54
N GLY A 148 3.22 -15.76 -6.48
CA GLY A 148 3.97 -15.48 -5.27
C GLY A 148 3.09 -15.51 -4.03
N ILE A 149 3.73 -15.73 -2.89
CA ILE A 149 3.10 -15.72 -1.57
C ILE A 149 3.98 -14.93 -0.61
N THR A 150 3.35 -14.13 0.24
CA THR A 150 4.01 -13.41 1.32
C THR A 150 3.35 -13.79 2.64
N PHE A 151 4.15 -14.11 3.64
CA PHE A 151 3.69 -14.15 5.03
C PHE A 151 4.00 -12.81 5.67
N ARG A 152 2.98 -12.14 6.22
CA ARG A 152 3.12 -10.83 6.86
C ARG A 152 2.84 -10.93 8.35
N TYR A 153 3.64 -10.23 9.14
CA TYR A 153 3.35 -9.83 10.50
C TYR A 153 2.92 -8.37 10.47
N LEU A 154 1.85 -8.03 11.19
CA LEU A 154 1.37 -6.66 11.35
C LEU A 154 1.23 -6.34 12.83
N ALA A 155 1.64 -5.15 13.21
CA ALA A 155 1.41 -4.62 14.54
C ALA A 155 1.09 -3.12 14.50
N GLU A 156 0.15 -2.69 15.34
CA GLU A 156 -0.15 -1.28 15.59
C GLU A 156 -0.11 -1.03 17.08
N LYS A 157 0.45 0.11 17.49
CA LYS A 157 0.48 0.57 18.87
C LYS A 157 -0.13 1.97 18.95
N TYR A 158 -1.15 2.07 19.80
CA TYR A 158 -1.87 3.30 20.13
C TYR A 158 -1.70 3.56 21.62
N ILE A 159 -0.81 4.49 21.99
CA ILE A 159 -0.52 4.82 23.40
C ILE A 159 -0.12 3.54 24.18
N ASP A 160 -1.05 2.99 24.98
CA ASP A 160 -0.85 1.82 25.85
C ASP A 160 -1.50 0.54 25.32
N VAL A 161 -2.17 0.60 24.17
CA VAL A 161 -2.82 -0.56 23.53
C VAL A 161 -2.04 -0.97 22.29
N SER A 162 -1.81 -2.28 22.13
CA SER A 162 -1.26 -2.84 20.90
C SER A 162 -2.14 -3.93 20.31
N TYR A 163 -2.11 -4.00 18.98
CA TYR A 163 -2.75 -5.04 18.18
C TYR A 163 -1.68 -5.72 17.34
N GLN A 164 -1.68 -7.05 17.31
CA GLN A 164 -0.71 -7.82 16.53
C GLN A 164 -1.42 -8.99 15.85
N THR A 165 -1.08 -9.25 14.59
CA THR A 165 -1.64 -10.39 13.84
C THR A 165 -0.73 -10.81 12.70
N GLY A 166 -1.03 -11.97 12.12
CA GLY A 166 -0.42 -12.49 10.91
C GLY A 166 -1.40 -12.46 9.73
N ALA A 167 -0.86 -12.22 8.53
CA ALA A 167 -1.60 -12.24 7.29
C ALA A 167 -0.82 -12.97 6.19
N ILE A 168 -1.53 -13.33 5.12
CA ILE A 168 -0.98 -13.88 3.90
C ILE A 168 -1.38 -12.98 2.75
N ASP A 169 -0.41 -12.68 1.90
CA ASP A 169 -0.67 -12.13 0.58
C ASP A 169 -0.36 -13.20 -0.46
N PHE A 170 -1.17 -13.25 -1.49
CA PHE A 170 -0.99 -14.17 -2.59
C PHE A 170 -1.27 -13.45 -3.90
N GLY A 171 -0.51 -13.79 -4.94
CA GLY A 171 -0.66 -13.14 -6.22
C GLY A 171 -0.25 -14.00 -7.41
N PHE A 172 -0.81 -13.63 -8.55
CA PHE A 172 -0.53 -14.19 -9.86
C PHE A 172 -0.21 -13.06 -10.82
N LEU A 173 0.62 -13.37 -11.82
CA LEU A 173 0.91 -12.50 -12.95
C LEU A 173 0.94 -13.33 -14.23
N TYR A 174 0.26 -12.84 -15.26
CA TYR A 174 0.15 -13.47 -16.57
C TYR A 174 0.52 -12.50 -17.70
N TYR A 175 1.52 -12.83 -18.51
CA TYR A 175 1.87 -12.11 -19.74
C TYR A 175 1.13 -12.71 -20.94
N VAL A 176 0.59 -11.83 -21.80
CA VAL A 176 -0.10 -12.23 -23.03
C VAL A 176 0.90 -12.28 -24.18
N GLY A 177 1.69 -13.36 -24.24
CA GLY A 177 2.76 -13.51 -25.23
C GLY A 177 3.70 -12.30 -25.24
N ASP A 178 4.08 -11.88 -26.44
CA ASP A 178 4.96 -10.72 -26.66
C ASP A 178 4.18 -9.42 -26.97
N THR A 179 2.91 -9.35 -26.57
CA THR A 179 2.04 -8.22 -26.94
C THR A 179 2.29 -6.95 -26.12
N GLY A 180 2.99 -7.06 -24.98
CA GLY A 180 3.11 -6.00 -23.97
C GLY A 180 1.97 -5.97 -22.95
N LEU A 181 0.91 -6.77 -23.14
CA LEU A 181 -0.21 -6.87 -22.20
C LEU A 181 0.08 -7.90 -21.09
N ARG A 182 -0.19 -7.52 -19.85
CA ARG A 182 -0.09 -8.38 -18.67
C ARG A 182 -1.25 -8.18 -17.72
N PHE A 183 -1.64 -9.24 -17.04
CA PHE A 183 -2.70 -9.27 -16.03
C PHE A 183 -2.15 -9.68 -14.67
N GLY A 184 -2.56 -8.98 -13.63
CA GLY A 184 -2.25 -9.32 -12.24
C GLY A 184 -3.52 -9.61 -11.46
N VAL A 185 -3.49 -10.62 -10.59
CA VAL A 185 -4.54 -10.86 -9.60
C VAL A 185 -3.87 -11.04 -8.25
N SER A 186 -4.39 -10.40 -7.21
CA SER A 186 -3.86 -10.58 -5.86
C SER A 186 -4.95 -10.59 -4.80
N LEU A 187 -4.61 -11.22 -3.68
CA LEU A 187 -5.30 -11.11 -2.41
C LEU A 187 -4.26 -10.63 -1.40
N ASN A 188 -4.44 -9.44 -0.84
CA ASN A 188 -3.54 -8.87 0.16
C ASN A 188 -4.20 -8.81 1.54
N ASN A 189 -3.39 -8.92 2.59
CA ASN A 189 -3.75 -8.82 4.00
C ASN A 189 -4.81 -9.84 4.47
N PHE A 190 -4.90 -11.01 3.84
CA PHE A 190 -5.85 -12.03 4.28
C PHE A 190 -5.32 -12.73 5.53
N GLY A 191 -5.98 -12.54 6.67
CA GLY A 191 -5.46 -13.03 7.95
C GLY A 191 -6.48 -13.03 9.08
N LEU A 192 -5.97 -13.28 10.29
CA LEU A 192 -6.77 -13.33 11.51
C LEU A 192 -7.04 -11.93 12.05
N GLU A 193 -8.14 -11.78 12.79
CA GLU A 193 -8.37 -10.58 13.58
C GLU A 193 -7.31 -10.45 14.68
N ALA A 194 -6.89 -9.22 14.95
CA ALA A 194 -5.98 -8.90 16.03
C ALA A 194 -6.75 -8.63 17.32
N ALA A 195 -6.46 -9.39 18.37
CA ALA A 195 -6.94 -9.08 19.71
C ALA A 195 -6.11 -7.92 20.30
N PRO A 196 -6.74 -7.03 21.07
CA PRO A 196 -6.03 -6.00 21.82
C PRO A 196 -5.18 -6.60 22.94
N SER A 197 -4.08 -5.94 23.25
CA SER A 197 -3.31 -6.16 24.47
C SER A 197 -2.90 -4.83 25.08
N GLY A 198 -3.07 -4.69 26.39
CA GLY A 198 -2.82 -3.44 27.12
C GLY A 198 -4.08 -2.93 27.80
N THR A 199 -3.98 -1.79 28.44
CA THR A 199 -5.06 -1.23 29.27
C THR A 199 -5.13 0.27 29.01
N VAL A 200 -6.35 0.81 28.96
CA VAL A 200 -6.59 2.24 28.81
C VAL A 200 -7.10 2.78 30.13
N GLU A 201 -6.57 3.92 30.55
CA GLU A 201 -7.09 4.64 31.70
C GLU A 201 -8.16 5.63 31.25
N ARG A 202 -9.35 5.52 31.84
CA ARG A 202 -10.47 6.43 31.60
C ARG A 202 -10.84 7.13 32.89
N THR A 203 -10.83 8.46 32.86
CA THR A 203 -11.32 9.26 33.99
C THR A 203 -12.82 9.49 33.84
N LEU A 204 -13.61 9.03 34.81
CA LEU A 204 -15.07 9.21 34.86
C LEU A 204 -15.45 10.61 35.36
N THR A 205 -16.69 11.01 35.07
CA THR A 205 -17.31 12.24 35.58
C THR A 205 -17.39 12.19 37.11
N GLY A 206 -16.36 12.71 37.78
CA GLY A 206 -16.16 12.59 39.23
C GLY A 206 -14.69 12.47 39.66
N GLY A 207 -13.77 12.25 38.72
CA GLY A 207 -12.32 12.15 38.98
C GLY A 207 -11.83 10.74 39.33
N GLU A 208 -12.71 9.74 39.24
CA GLU A 208 -12.35 8.33 39.40
C GLU A 208 -11.69 7.82 38.12
N VAL A 209 -10.50 7.21 38.24
CA VAL A 209 -9.76 6.61 37.13
C VAL A 209 -10.07 5.12 37.10
N VAL A 210 -10.61 4.65 35.99
CA VAL A 210 -10.90 3.24 35.73
C VAL A 210 -9.96 2.72 34.66
N GLN A 211 -9.41 1.53 34.89
CA GLN A 211 -8.63 0.79 33.90
C GLN A 211 -9.57 -0.12 33.11
N GLU A 212 -9.65 0.09 31.80
CA GLU A 212 -10.45 -0.71 30.88
C GLU A 212 -9.51 -1.45 29.91
N GLU A 213 -9.66 -2.77 29.80
CA GLU A 213 -9.04 -3.53 28.72
C GLU A 213 -9.92 -3.39 27.48
N PRO A 214 -9.39 -3.01 26.31
CA PRO A 214 -10.18 -2.98 25.09
C PRO A 214 -10.70 -4.40 24.79
N GLU A 215 -11.98 -4.54 24.45
CA GLU A 215 -12.55 -5.85 24.11
C GLU A 215 -12.70 -6.07 22.59
N SER A 216 -12.53 -5.02 21.78
CA SER A 216 -12.77 -5.09 20.34
C SER A 216 -11.55 -5.60 19.58
N ASN A 217 -11.72 -6.75 18.91
CA ASN A 217 -10.78 -7.22 17.91
C ASN A 217 -10.79 -6.30 16.67
N LEU A 218 -9.63 -6.20 16.00
CA LEU A 218 -9.50 -5.48 14.74
C LEU A 218 -9.29 -6.46 13.59
N SER A 219 -10.20 -6.44 12.62
CA SER A 219 -10.04 -7.17 11.35
C SER A 219 -9.02 -6.47 10.45
N LEU A 220 -8.36 -7.25 9.59
CA LEU A 220 -7.37 -6.75 8.63
C LEU A 220 -8.03 -6.20 7.35
N PRO A 221 -7.45 -5.15 6.73
CA PRO A 221 -7.90 -4.56 5.48
C PRO A 221 -7.57 -5.44 4.29
N THR A 222 -8.37 -6.51 4.15
CA THR A 222 -8.22 -7.50 3.08
C THR A 222 -8.61 -6.85 1.76
N ARG A 223 -7.78 -7.04 0.74
CA ARG A 223 -8.02 -6.50 -0.60
C ARG A 223 -7.91 -7.59 -1.64
N PHE A 224 -8.98 -7.77 -2.41
CA PHE A 224 -8.93 -8.54 -3.64
C PHE A 224 -8.72 -7.59 -4.81
N ASN A 225 -7.73 -7.86 -5.66
CA ASN A 225 -7.33 -6.96 -6.73
C ASN A 225 -7.25 -7.71 -8.06
N ILE A 226 -7.73 -7.05 -9.12
CA ILE A 226 -7.56 -7.46 -10.51
C ILE A 226 -6.95 -6.28 -11.25
N ALA A 227 -5.86 -6.48 -11.99
CA ALA A 227 -5.21 -5.43 -12.74
C ALA A 227 -4.76 -5.88 -14.11
N ALA A 228 -4.63 -4.91 -15.01
CA ALA A 228 -4.01 -5.04 -16.31
C ALA A 228 -2.96 -3.93 -16.48
N ALA A 229 -1.88 -4.25 -17.17
CA ALA A 229 -0.88 -3.30 -17.61
C ALA A 229 -0.55 -3.56 -19.07
N TYR A 230 -0.35 -2.50 -19.85
CA TYR A 230 -0.10 -2.59 -21.29
C TYR A 230 1.00 -1.62 -21.70
N ASP A 231 2.09 -2.18 -22.25
CA ASP A 231 3.13 -1.40 -22.91
C ASP A 231 2.63 -1.00 -24.30
N ILE A 232 2.09 0.22 -24.42
CA ILE A 232 1.55 0.77 -25.67
C ILE A 232 2.69 1.12 -26.64
N ILE A 233 3.78 1.66 -26.10
CA ILE A 233 5.00 1.99 -26.85
C ILE A 233 6.17 1.39 -26.08
N ASP A 234 7.01 0.65 -26.79
CA ASP A 234 8.28 0.15 -26.28
C ASP A 234 9.32 0.25 -27.39
N THR A 235 10.14 1.30 -27.33
CA THR A 235 11.18 1.62 -28.31
C THR A 235 12.42 2.12 -27.59
N GLU A 236 13.57 2.15 -28.26
CA GLU A 236 14.85 2.56 -27.66
C GLU A 236 14.84 3.91 -26.92
N ASN A 237 13.99 4.86 -27.34
CA ASN A 237 13.94 6.20 -26.75
C ASN A 237 12.61 6.54 -26.05
N HIS A 238 11.55 5.75 -26.29
CA HIS A 238 10.21 6.07 -25.82
C HIS A 238 9.54 4.81 -25.29
N ALA A 239 9.03 4.91 -24.07
CA ALA A 239 8.18 3.91 -23.44
C ALA A 239 6.86 4.56 -23.01
N LEU A 240 5.74 3.90 -23.25
CA LEU A 240 4.43 4.33 -22.78
C LEU A 240 3.70 3.13 -22.18
N LEU A 241 3.50 3.18 -20.88
CA LEU A 241 2.77 2.20 -20.09
C LEU A 241 1.41 2.76 -19.69
N PHE A 242 0.39 1.91 -19.80
CA PHE A 242 -0.93 2.16 -19.21
C PHE A 242 -1.27 1.05 -18.21
N THR A 243 -1.87 1.41 -17.09
CA THR A 243 -2.30 0.50 -16.03
C THR A 243 -3.75 0.73 -15.65
N ALA A 244 -4.46 -0.33 -15.31
CA ALA A 244 -5.82 -0.29 -14.79
C ALA A 244 -5.98 -1.37 -13.71
N GLN A 245 -6.61 -1.03 -12.59
CA GLN A 245 -6.77 -1.90 -11.45
C GLN A 245 -8.15 -1.71 -10.83
N ILE A 246 -8.82 -2.82 -10.54
CA ILE A 246 -10.02 -2.87 -9.72
C ILE A 246 -9.61 -3.46 -8.37
N THR A 247 -9.93 -2.75 -7.30
CA THR A 247 -9.68 -3.18 -5.93
C THR A 247 -11.02 -3.29 -5.21
N ASN A 248 -11.31 -4.49 -4.71
CA ASN A 248 -12.44 -4.77 -3.83
C ASN A 248 -11.91 -4.96 -2.39
N PRO A 249 -11.93 -3.91 -1.56
CA PRO A 249 -11.54 -3.98 -0.15
C PRO A 249 -12.70 -4.48 0.72
N SER A 250 -12.39 -5.10 1.85
CA SER A 250 -13.39 -5.53 2.83
C SER A 250 -14.03 -4.38 3.64
N ASP A 251 -13.37 -3.22 3.69
CA ASP A 251 -13.76 -2.05 4.49
C ASP A 251 -14.11 -0.79 3.68
N ASN A 252 -14.39 -0.91 2.38
CA ASN A 252 -14.80 0.24 1.57
C ASN A 252 -15.54 -0.24 0.33
N SER A 253 -16.12 0.68 -0.42
CA SER A 253 -16.58 0.40 -1.77
C SER A 253 -15.45 0.00 -2.71
N GLU A 254 -15.79 -0.76 -3.74
CA GLU A 254 -14.90 -1.10 -4.85
C GLU A 254 -14.34 0.16 -5.53
N GLN A 255 -13.05 0.11 -5.88
CA GLN A 255 -12.30 1.22 -6.46
C GLN A 255 -11.75 0.82 -7.83
N LEU A 256 -11.85 1.74 -8.79
CA LEU A 256 -11.16 1.66 -10.08
C LEU A 256 -10.03 2.68 -10.09
N ASN A 257 -8.81 2.20 -10.32
CA ASN A 257 -7.60 3.00 -10.41
C ASN A 257 -7.02 2.85 -11.82
N ILE A 258 -6.60 3.95 -12.42
CA ILE A 258 -5.92 3.97 -13.72
C ILE A 258 -4.61 4.72 -13.59
N GLY A 259 -3.63 4.38 -14.42
CA GLY A 259 -2.32 5.00 -14.40
C GLY A 259 -1.70 5.04 -15.79
N GLY A 260 -0.81 6.01 -15.98
CA GLY A 260 -0.01 6.16 -17.17
C GLY A 260 1.41 6.57 -16.82
N GLU A 261 2.39 5.96 -17.47
CA GLU A 261 3.80 6.32 -17.35
C GLU A 261 4.40 6.46 -18.75
N TYR A 262 4.98 7.62 -19.01
CA TYR A 262 5.76 7.89 -20.20
C TYR A 262 7.23 8.02 -19.82
N GLY A 263 8.07 7.17 -20.41
CA GLY A 263 9.52 7.20 -20.28
C GLY A 263 10.20 7.75 -21.53
N PHE A 264 11.23 8.57 -21.34
CA PHE A 264 12.11 9.06 -22.40
C PHE A 264 13.56 8.66 -22.09
N MET A 265 14.17 7.92 -23.02
CA MET A 265 15.55 7.41 -22.97
C MET A 265 15.88 6.64 -21.67
N ASP A 266 14.89 5.99 -21.07
CA ASP A 266 14.99 5.31 -19.77
C ASP A 266 15.55 6.18 -18.62
N GLN A 267 15.47 7.50 -18.75
CA GLN A 267 16.04 8.46 -17.79
C GLN A 267 14.98 9.38 -17.22
N PHE A 268 14.06 9.86 -18.05
CA PHE A 268 13.04 10.83 -17.66
C PHE A 268 11.66 10.20 -17.73
N PHE A 269 10.92 10.29 -16.63
CA PHE A 269 9.60 9.68 -16.51
C PHE A 269 8.56 10.72 -16.12
N VAL A 270 7.43 10.71 -16.83
CA VAL A 270 6.22 11.46 -16.49
C VAL A 270 5.12 10.47 -16.16
N ARG A 271 4.45 10.66 -15.02
CA ARG A 271 3.44 9.74 -14.49
C ARG A 271 2.15 10.49 -14.18
N THR A 272 1.03 9.80 -14.35
CA THR A 272 -0.30 10.29 -14.00
C THR A 272 -1.19 9.12 -13.57
N GLY A 273 -2.20 9.40 -12.75
CA GLY A 273 -3.25 8.45 -12.37
C GLY A 273 -4.39 9.14 -11.65
#